data_AF-A0A9X5BJ50-F1
#
_entry.id   AF-A0A9X5BJ50-F1
#
_cell.length_a   1.000
_cell.length_b   1.000
_cell.length_c   1.000
_cell.angle_alpha   90.00
_cell.angle_beta   90.00
_cell.angle_gamma   90.00
#
_symmetry.space_group_name_H-M   'P 1'
#
loop_
_entity.id
_entity.type
_entity.pdbx_description
1 polymer ?
#
loop_
_entity_poly.entity_id
_entity_poly.type
_entity_poly.pdbx_seq_one_letter_code
_entity_poly.pdbx_strand_id
1 'polypeptide(L)'
;MHRKIVFSDRPILLEKGILLFLVLIFLTNLFHFNYRMNADIAAEVLLAKSIWTSQELIPSTWLHSSETRVIGMPNFAALFYGLTGNMVLS
;
A
#
# COMPACT_ATOMS: atom_id res chain seq x y z
N MET A 1 -32.69 31.50 -29.72
CA MET A 1 -32.95 30.10 -29.33
C MET A 1 -31.60 29.45 -29.00
N HIS A 2 -31.14 29.55 -27.74
CA HIS A 2 -29.83 29.03 -27.32
C HIS A 2 -29.97 27.58 -26.85
N ARG A 3 -29.44 26.64 -27.64
CA ARG A 3 -29.33 25.23 -27.27
C ARG A 3 -28.14 25.10 -26.31
N LYS A 4 -28.40 24.88 -25.01
CA LYS A 4 -27.33 24.44 -24.08
C LYS A 4 -26.88 23.06 -24.53
N ILE A 5 -25.65 22.96 -25.01
CA ILE A 5 -25.04 21.69 -25.35
C ILE A 5 -24.77 20.96 -24.02
N VAL A 6 -25.47 19.87 -23.77
CA VAL A 6 -25.32 19.03 -22.57
C VAL A 6 -24.02 18.22 -22.72
N PHE A 7 -22.88 18.84 -22.43
CA PHE A 7 -21.60 18.19 -22.22
C PHE A 7 -21.33 18.12 -20.71
N SER A 8 -21.93 17.21 -19.94
CA SER A 8 -21.65 17.26 -18.49
C SER A 8 -21.72 16.00 -17.63
N ASP A 9 -22.13 14.81 -18.12
CA ASP A 9 -22.28 13.67 -17.19
C ASP A 9 -21.39 12.45 -17.51
N ARG A 10 -20.99 12.30 -18.77
CA ARG A 10 -20.20 11.14 -19.22
C ARG A 10 -18.77 11.05 -18.65
N PRO A 11 -17.98 12.14 -18.54
CA PRO A 11 -16.63 12.04 -17.98
C PRO A 11 -16.64 11.80 -16.46
N ILE A 12 -17.65 12.32 -15.75
CA ILE A 12 -17.78 12.18 -14.28
C ILE A 12 -18.07 10.73 -13.89
N LEU A 13 -18.92 10.04 -14.65
CA LEU A 13 -19.22 8.63 -14.41
C LEU A 13 -17.98 7.75 -14.63
N LEU A 14 -17.20 8.04 -15.67
CA LEU A 14 -15.95 7.34 -15.96
C LEU A 14 -14.91 7.59 -14.85
N GLU A 15 -14.75 8.83 -14.42
CA GLU A 15 -13.85 9.20 -13.32
C GLU A 15 -14.20 8.45 -12.03
N LYS A 16 -15.48 8.45 -11.64
CA LYS A 16 -15.95 7.69 -10.46
C LYS A 16 -15.74 6.19 -10.62
N GLY A 17 -15.95 5.65 -11.82
CA GLY A 17 -15.69 4.24 -12.12
C GLY A 17 -14.21 3.88 -11.97
N ILE A 18 -13.30 4.73 -12.47
CA ILE A 18 -11.85 4.54 -12.32
C ILE A 18 -11.46 4.62 -10.83
N LEU A 19 -11.95 5.61 -10.10
CA LEU A 19 -11.68 5.75 -8.66
C LEU A 19 -12.17 4.52 -7.88
N LEU A 20 -13.39 4.05 -8.15
CA LEU A 20 -13.92 2.84 -7.51
C LEU A 20 -13.04 1.63 -7.82
N PHE A 21 -12.63 1.45 -9.08
CA PHE A 21 -11.77 0.35 -9.48
C PHE A 21 -10.41 0.39 -8.78
N LEU A 22 -9.77 1.56 -8.68
CA LEU A 22 -8.52 1.76 -7.94
C LEU A 22 -8.67 1.47 -6.45
N VAL A 23 -9.77 1.91 -5.83
CA VAL A 23 -10.08 1.60 -4.42
C VAL A 23 -10.26 0.09 -4.22
N LEU A 24 -10.97 -0.59 -5.11
CA LEU A 24 -11.14 -2.05 -5.03
C LEU A 24 -9.81 -2.79 -5.20
N ILE A 25 -8.93 -2.35 -6.10
CA ILE A 25 -7.57 -2.89 -6.23
C ILE A 25 -6.81 -2.67 -4.92
N PHE A 26 -6.84 -1.45 -4.37
CA PHE A 26 -6.17 -1.14 -3.11
C PHE A 26 -6.66 -2.03 -1.97
N LEU A 27 -7.97 -2.15 -1.77
CA LEU A 27 -8.56 -2.99 -0.74
C LEU A 27 -8.22 -4.47 -0.94
N THR A 28 -8.27 -4.96 -2.18
CA THR A 28 -7.90 -6.36 -2.48
C THR A 28 -6.43 -6.61 -2.13
N ASN A 29 -5.53 -5.70 -2.47
CA ASN A 29 -4.12 -5.82 -2.08
C ASN A 29 -3.97 -5.74 -0.57
N LEU A 30 -4.64 -4.81 0.12
CA LEU A 30 -4.52 -4.66 1.57
C LEU A 30 -4.99 -5.91 2.35
N PHE A 31 -6.16 -6.44 1.97
CA PHE A 31 -6.80 -7.57 2.66
C PHE A 31 -6.32 -8.94 2.17
N HIS A 32 -5.74 -9.05 0.98
CA HIS A 32 -5.35 -10.35 0.40
C HIS A 32 -3.90 -10.38 -0.12
N PHE A 33 -3.00 -9.50 0.32
CA PHE A 33 -1.61 -9.54 -0.16
C PHE A 33 -0.92 -10.90 0.09
N ASN A 34 -1.29 -11.61 1.16
CA ASN A 34 -0.76 -12.94 1.47
C ASN A 34 -1.05 -13.98 0.38
N TYR A 35 -2.12 -13.79 -0.41
CA TYR A 35 -2.52 -14.75 -1.44
C TYR A 35 -1.48 -14.91 -2.55
N ARG A 36 -0.70 -13.85 -2.85
CA ARG A 36 0.42 -13.89 -3.80
C ARG A 36 1.72 -13.36 -3.19
N MET A 37 1.98 -13.66 -1.93
CA MET A 37 3.20 -13.23 -1.27
C MET A 37 4.41 -14.02 -1.78
N ASN A 38 5.32 -13.34 -2.46
CA ASN A 38 6.65 -13.87 -2.79
C ASN A 38 7.65 -13.58 -1.66
N ALA A 39 8.82 -14.22 -1.70
CA ALA A 39 9.90 -14.00 -0.74
C ALA A 39 10.30 -12.52 -0.58
N ASP A 40 10.30 -11.75 -1.68
CA ASP A 40 10.62 -10.32 -1.64
C ASP A 40 9.59 -9.52 -0.82
N ILE A 41 8.29 -9.76 -1.05
CA ILE A 41 7.21 -9.11 -0.30
C ILE A 41 7.24 -9.56 1.17
N ALA A 42 7.51 -10.84 1.42
CA ALA A 42 7.65 -11.36 2.77
C ALA A 42 8.82 -10.69 3.53
N ALA A 43 9.95 -10.47 2.86
CA ALA A 43 11.09 -9.77 3.44
C ALA A 43 10.73 -8.32 3.80
N GLU A 44 10.00 -7.60 2.95
CA GLU A 44 9.53 -6.24 3.22
C GLU A 44 8.57 -6.19 4.42
N VAL A 45 7.70 -7.20 4.58
CA VAL A 45 6.78 -7.33 5.73
C VAL A 45 7.54 -7.58 7.02
N LEU A 46 8.55 -8.45 7.00
CA LEU A 46 9.40 -8.73 8.15
C LEU A 46 10.24 -7.50 8.54
N LEU A 47 10.77 -6.79 7.54
CA LEU A 47 11.50 -5.53 7.74
C LEU A 47 10.59 -4.44 8.33
N ALA A 48 9.35 -4.32 7.87
CA ALA A 48 8.39 -3.38 8.45
C ALA A 48 8.11 -3.68 9.94
N LYS A 49 7.95 -4.97 10.28
CA LYS A 49 7.79 -5.40 11.67
C LYS A 49 9.02 -5.09 12.51
N SER A 50 10.22 -5.31 11.99
CA SER A 50 11.46 -5.02 12.72
C SER A 50 11.69 -3.51 12.88
N ILE A 51 11.38 -2.69 11.88
CA ILE A 51 11.37 -1.21 11.97
C ILE A 51 10.45 -0.76 13.11
N TRP A 52 9.20 -1.24 13.13
CA TRP A 52 8.28 -0.85 14.20
C TRP A 52 8.74 -1.35 15.59
N THR A 53 9.28 -2.56 15.67
CA THR A 53 9.68 -3.15 16.96
C THR A 53 10.95 -2.51 17.51
N SER A 54 11.93 -2.21 16.65
CA SER A 54 13.19 -1.56 17.03
C SER A 54 13.05 -0.05 17.23
N GLN A 55 11.98 0.56 16.68
CA GLN A 55 11.83 2.01 16.58
C GLN A 55 12.99 2.69 15.83
N GLU A 56 13.69 1.92 14.98
CA GLU A 56 14.78 2.39 14.12
C GLU A 56 14.26 2.55 12.69
N LEU A 57 14.71 3.57 11.98
CA LEU A 57 14.40 3.75 10.56
C LEU A 57 15.01 2.64 9.69
N ILE A 58 16.18 2.15 10.10
CA ILE A 58 16.89 1.02 9.48
C ILE A 58 17.32 0.12 10.64
N PRO A 59 16.72 -1.07 10.80
CA PRO A 59 17.03 -1.94 11.91
C PRO A 59 18.47 -2.44 11.83
N SER A 60 19.24 -2.26 12.91
CA SER A 60 20.63 -2.73 13.03
C SER A 60 20.77 -4.25 12.89
N THR A 61 19.69 -4.99 13.14
CA THR A 61 19.61 -6.45 13.01
C THR A 61 19.27 -6.93 11.59
N TRP A 62 18.95 -6.02 10.67
CA TRP A 62 18.54 -6.37 9.32
C TRP A 62 19.70 -6.30 8.33
N LEU A 63 20.04 -7.45 7.72
CA LEU A 63 21.07 -7.52 6.69
C LEU A 63 20.44 -7.30 5.31
N HIS A 64 20.81 -6.21 4.66
CA HIS A 64 20.33 -5.88 3.31
C HIS A 64 21.07 -6.69 2.23
N SER A 65 20.31 -7.34 1.36
CA SER A 65 20.85 -8.20 0.29
C SER A 65 21.34 -7.40 -0.95
N SER A 66 20.59 -6.36 -1.34
CA SER A 66 20.85 -5.61 -2.59
C SER A 66 21.08 -4.12 -2.36
N GLU A 67 20.18 -3.47 -1.62
CA GLU A 67 20.24 -2.04 -1.35
C GLU A 67 19.74 -1.72 0.07
N THR A 68 20.33 -0.71 0.69
CA THR A 68 19.84 -0.13 1.94
C THR A 68 19.17 1.20 1.59
N ARG A 69 17.85 1.27 1.74
CA ARG A 69 17.09 2.51 1.53
C ARG A 69 16.67 3.07 2.88
N VAL A 70 16.94 4.36 3.11
CA VAL A 70 16.59 5.06 4.37
C VAL A 70 15.07 5.22 4.54
N ILE A 71 14.37 5.46 3.43
CA ILE A 71 12.91 5.58 3.39
C ILE A 71 12.38 4.72 2.23
N GLY A 72 11.60 3.70 2.54
CA GLY A 72 10.99 2.81 1.55
C GLY A 72 9.61 2.31 1.97
N MET A 73 9.08 1.38 1.18
CA MET A 73 7.81 0.69 1.47
C MET A 73 7.77 0.05 2.86
N PRO A 74 8.86 -0.52 3.42
CA PRO A 74 8.85 -1.11 4.76
C PRO A 74 8.58 -0.09 5.85
N ASN A 75 9.08 1.15 5.70
CA ASN A 75 8.84 2.22 6.68
C ASN A 75 7.37 2.63 6.71
N PHE A 76 6.71 2.72 5.54
CA PHE A 76 5.28 2.98 5.48
C PHE A 76 4.48 1.82 6.07
N ALA A 77 4.82 0.58 5.70
CA ALA A 77 4.18 -0.62 6.23
C ALA A 77 4.36 -0.76 7.75
N ALA A 78 5.49 -0.31 8.31
CA ALA A 78 5.73 -0.29 9.76
C ALA A 78 4.74 0.63 10.50
N LEU A 79 4.39 1.79 9.92
CA LEU A 79 3.37 2.67 10.48
C LEU A 79 2.00 1.99 10.51
N PHE A 80 1.61 1.33 9.42
CA PHE A 80 0.36 0.59 9.38
C PHE A 80 0.35 -0.55 10.40
N TYR A 81 1.46 -1.30 10.52
CA TYR A 81 1.62 -2.32 11.54
C TYR A 81 1.43 -1.79 12.95
N GLY A 82 2.00 -0.62 13.23
CA GLY A 82 1.86 0.03 14.51
C GLY A 82 0.43 0.45 14.85
N LEU A 83 -0.31 0.90 13.84
CA LEU A 83 -1.70 1.31 13.97
C LEU A 83 -2.65 0.12 14.11
N THR A 84 -2.39 -0.99 13.42
CA THR A 84 -3.30 -2.13 13.34
C THR A 84 -2.91 -3.28 14.26
N GLY A 85 -1.67 -3.32 14.75
CA GLY A 85 -1.08 -4.45 15.47
C GLY A 85 -0.89 -5.71 14.63
N ASN A 86 -1.25 -5.67 13.33
CA ASN A 86 -1.26 -6.83 12.46
C ASN A 86 -0.80 -6.45 11.05
N MET A 87 0.22 -7.15 10.54
CA MET A 87 0.71 -6.99 9.18
C MET A 87 -0.24 -7.61 8.16
N VAL A 88 -1.04 -8.59 8.59
CA VAL A 88 -2.03 -9.32 7.79
C VAL A 88 -3.40 -8.79 8.15
N LEU A 89 -3.93 -7.87 7.36
CA LEU A 89 -5.23 -7.27 7.62
C LEU A 89 -6.41 -8.15 7.18
N SER A 90 -6.16 -9.40 6.75
CA SER A 90 -7.17 -10.35 6.26
C SER A 90 -8.00 -10.97 7.38
#